data_AF-A0A1D8K5I2-F1
#
_entry.id   AF-A0A1D8K5I2-F1
#
_cell.length_a   1.000
_cell.length_b   1.000
_cell.length_c   1.000
_cell.angle_alpha   90.00
_cell.angle_beta   90.00
_cell.angle_gamma   90.00
#
_symmetry.space_group_name_H-M   'P 1'
#
loop_
_entity.id
_entity.type
_entity.pdbx_description
1 polymer ?
#
loop_
_entity_poly.entity_id
_entity_poly.type
_entity_poly.pdbx_seq_one_letter_code
_entity_poly.pdbx_strand_id
1 'polypeptide(L)'
;MKMNFADFTHPDDLEIEQVFFDEMLANKRNSYQITKRYVHRDGHTIWVDLSAGAIRDDAGNVTSCVAVIQDITDRKSAEEEITQLAFYDALTQLPNRRLLQDRLKQALATSTP
;
A
#
# COMPACT_ATOMS: atom_id res chain seq x y z
N MET A 1 -6.45 27.46 2.62
CA MET A 1 -5.23 26.66 2.43
C MET A 1 -5.58 25.53 1.47
N LYS A 2 -5.07 25.54 0.23
CA LYS A 2 -5.20 24.39 -0.68
C LYS A 2 -4.18 23.35 -0.21
N MET A 3 -4.64 22.26 0.39
CA MET A 3 -3.77 21.15 0.79
C MET A 3 -3.52 20.29 -0.43
N ASN A 4 -2.25 20.01 -0.76
CA ASN A 4 -1.89 19.13 -1.86
C ASN A 4 -1.68 17.71 -1.32
N PHE A 5 -2.02 16.67 -2.09
CA PHE A 5 -1.84 15.28 -1.66
C PHE A 5 -0.37 14.93 -1.39
N ALA A 6 0.55 15.63 -2.06
CA ALA A 6 1.98 15.49 -1.85
C ALA A 6 2.45 15.90 -0.44
N ASP A 7 1.68 16.75 0.27
CA ASP A 7 2.08 17.27 1.58
C ASP A 7 2.04 16.20 2.68
N PHE A 8 1.24 15.14 2.49
CA PHE A 8 1.03 14.07 3.47
C PHE A 8 1.32 12.68 2.90
N THR A 9 1.87 12.58 1.69
CA THR A 9 2.28 11.30 1.09
C THR A 9 3.72 10.98 1.46
N HIS A 10 4.00 9.73 1.81
CA HIS A 10 5.35 9.29 2.12
C HIS A 10 6.28 9.47 0.90
N PRO A 11 7.54 9.95 1.08
CA PRO A 11 8.44 10.28 -0.04
C PRO A 11 8.62 9.17 -1.08
N ASP A 12 8.80 7.93 -0.62
CA ASP A 12 8.97 6.76 -1.49
C ASP A 12 7.75 6.48 -2.38
N ASP A 13 6.56 6.91 -1.97
CA ASP A 13 5.30 6.58 -2.66
C ASP A 13 4.85 7.73 -3.59
N LEU A 14 5.52 8.90 -3.52
CA LEU A 14 5.18 10.10 -4.30
C LEU A 14 5.34 9.87 -5.80
N GLU A 15 6.44 9.26 -6.23
CA GLU A 15 6.75 9.11 -7.65
C GLU A 15 5.71 8.25 -8.38
N ILE A 16 5.31 7.15 -7.75
CA ILE A 16 4.31 6.23 -8.32
C ILE A 16 2.94 6.90 -8.41
N GLU A 17 2.52 7.61 -7.36
CA GLU A 17 1.24 8.32 -7.39
C GLU A 17 1.23 9.45 -8.42
N GLN A 18 2.33 10.20 -8.53
CA GLN A 18 2.44 11.29 -9.50
C GLN A 18 2.22 10.79 -10.93
N VAL A 19 2.81 9.64 -11.28
CA VAL A 19 2.61 9.00 -12.59
C VAL A 19 1.13 8.69 -12.83
N PHE A 20 0.43 8.07 -11.87
CA PHE A 20 -0.99 7.73 -12.04
C PHE A 20 -1.89 8.97 -12.11
N PHE A 21 -1.57 9.99 -11.32
CA PHE A 21 -2.29 11.26 -11.34
C PHE A 21 -2.11 11.98 -12.68
N ASP A 22 -0.89 12.03 -13.20
CA ASP A 22 -0.59 12.63 -14.52
C ASP A 22 -1.24 11.85 -15.66
N GLU A 23 -1.25 10.52 -15.62
CA GLU A 23 -1.99 9.69 -16.58
C GLU A 23 -3.50 9.98 -16.56
N MET A 24 -4.07 10.18 -15.36
CA MET A 24 -5.49 10.49 -15.19
C MET A 24 -5.83 11.87 -15.75
N LEU A 25 -4.98 12.87 -15.49
CA LEU A 25 -5.12 14.23 -16.04
C LEU A 25 -4.92 14.26 -17.56
N ALA A 26 -4.01 13.46 -18.09
CA ALA A 26 -3.72 13.35 -19.51
C ALA A 26 -4.73 12.47 -20.29
N ASN A 27 -5.86 12.09 -19.67
CA ASN A 27 -6.89 11.22 -20.26
C ASN A 27 -6.40 9.83 -20.68
N LYS A 28 -5.26 9.37 -20.17
CA LYS A 28 -4.75 8.01 -20.39
C LYS A 28 -5.43 7.00 -19.47
N ARG A 29 -6.09 7.48 -18.41
CA ARG A 29 -6.76 6.69 -17.37
C ARG A 29 -7.98 7.45 -16.82
N ASN A 30 -9.02 6.71 -16.41
CA ASN A 30 -10.20 7.31 -15.77
C ASN A 30 -10.09 7.37 -14.24
N SER A 31 -9.46 6.37 -13.64
CA SER A 31 -9.31 6.23 -12.20
C SER A 31 -8.11 5.34 -11.86
N TYR A 32 -7.55 5.50 -10.66
CA TYR A 32 -6.53 4.62 -10.11
C TYR A 32 -6.86 4.21 -8.67
N GLN A 33 -6.32 3.06 -8.27
CA GLN A 33 -6.31 2.60 -6.90
C GLN A 33 -4.87 2.28 -6.51
N ILE A 34 -4.47 2.72 -5.32
CA ILE A 34 -3.12 2.50 -4.80
C ILE A 34 -3.18 2.32 -3.28
N THR A 35 -2.49 1.30 -2.79
CA THR A 35 -2.16 1.17 -1.37
C THR A 35 -0.82 1.87 -1.15
N LYS A 36 -0.80 2.89 -0.29
CA LYS A 36 0.41 3.70 -0.02
C LYS A 36 0.45 4.15 1.43
N ARG A 37 1.51 4.86 1.80
CA ARG A 37 1.71 5.40 3.13
C ARG A 37 1.41 6.89 3.18
N TYR A 38 0.66 7.29 4.19
CA TYR A 38 0.51 8.69 4.59
C TYR A 38 1.25 9.01 5.86
N VAL A 39 1.75 10.24 5.95
CA VAL A 39 2.29 10.81 7.17
C VAL A 39 1.14 11.52 7.88
N HIS A 40 0.69 10.96 9.00
CA HIS A 40 -0.33 11.56 9.84
C HIS A 40 0.18 12.89 10.40
N ARG A 41 -0.74 13.81 10.74
CA ARG A 41 -0.39 15.12 11.31
C ARG A 41 0.46 15.03 12.58
N ASP A 42 0.38 13.91 13.29
CA ASP A 42 1.12 13.64 14.53
C ASP A 42 2.51 13.00 14.25
N GLY A 43 2.92 12.88 12.97
CA GLY A 43 4.25 12.46 12.53
C GLY A 43 4.44 10.95 12.33
N HIS A 44 3.45 10.12 12.64
CA HIS A 44 3.52 8.68 12.39
C HIS A 44 2.99 8.31 11.00
N THR A 45 3.40 7.15 10.50
CA THR A 45 2.98 6.63 9.19
C THR A 45 1.74 5.75 9.33
N ILE A 46 0.76 5.96 8.46
CA ILE A 46 -0.44 5.12 8.32
C ILE A 46 -0.49 4.49 6.92
N TRP A 47 -1.07 3.30 6.82
CA TRP A 47 -1.37 2.67 5.54
C TRP A 47 -2.74 3.10 5.06
N VAL A 48 -2.82 3.51 3.80
CA VAL A 48 -4.08 3.92 3.18
C VAL A 48 -4.32 3.21 1.86
N ASP A 49 -5.57 2.82 1.64
CA ASP A 49 -6.09 2.49 0.32
C ASP A 49 -6.73 3.74 -0.27
N LEU A 50 -6.11 4.29 -1.31
CA LEU A 50 -6.60 5.43 -2.06
C LEU A 50 -7.27 4.95 -3.35
N SER A 51 -8.49 5.42 -3.60
CA SER A 51 -9.16 5.34 -4.89
C SER A 51 -9.41 6.76 -5.41
N ALA A 52 -8.91 7.09 -6.59
CA ALA A 52 -9.08 8.41 -7.20
C ALA A 52 -9.66 8.29 -8.62
N GLY A 53 -10.53 9.22 -9.00
CA GLY A 53 -11.16 9.26 -10.32
C GLY A 53 -11.37 10.68 -10.83
N ALA A 54 -11.22 10.88 -12.15
CA ALA A 54 -11.47 12.15 -12.81
C ALA A 54 -12.95 12.38 -13.06
N ILE A 55 -13.41 13.59 -12.78
CA ILE A 55 -14.73 14.09 -13.19
C ILE A 55 -14.51 14.94 -14.44
N ARG A 56 -15.34 14.71 -15.45
CA ARG A 56 -15.18 15.26 -16.80
C ARG A 56 -16.40 16.09 -17.19
N ASP A 57 -16.18 17.11 -18.01
CA ASP A 57 -17.24 17.81 -18.72
C ASP A 57 -17.67 17.04 -19.99
N ASP A 58 -18.70 17.54 -20.67
CA ASP A 58 -19.20 16.95 -21.92
C ASP A 58 -18.17 17.01 -23.08
N ALA A 59 -17.16 17.87 -22.97
CA ALA A 59 -16.06 17.98 -23.93
C ALA A 59 -14.90 17.02 -23.60
N GLY A 60 -15.00 16.23 -22.52
CA GLY A 60 -14.00 15.26 -22.10
C GLY A 60 -12.83 15.85 -21.29
N ASN A 61 -12.88 17.14 -20.94
CA ASN A 61 -11.86 17.79 -20.13
C ASN A 61 -12.03 17.43 -18.66
N VAL A 62 -10.92 17.20 -17.95
CA VAL A 62 -10.95 16.98 -16.50
C VAL A 62 -11.28 18.29 -15.80
N THR A 63 -12.40 18.35 -15.08
CA THR A 63 -12.83 19.53 -14.31
C THR A 63 -12.45 19.43 -12.84
N SER A 64 -12.41 18.20 -12.32
CA SER A 64 -12.04 17.91 -10.93
C SER A 64 -11.66 16.44 -10.78
N CYS A 65 -11.16 16.06 -9.60
CA CYS A 65 -10.99 14.66 -9.22
C CYS A 65 -11.69 14.41 -7.88
N VAL A 66 -12.18 13.19 -7.71
CA VAL A 66 -12.66 12.68 -6.42
C VAL A 66 -11.69 11.64 -5.92
N ALA A 67 -11.35 11.72 -4.64
CA ALA A 67 -10.49 10.76 -3.96
C ALA A 67 -11.22 10.22 -2.73
N VAL A 68 -11.22 8.89 -2.58
CA VAL A 68 -11.67 8.17 -1.39
C VAL A 68 -10.45 7.53 -0.76
N ILE A 69 -10.21 7.84 0.50
CA ILE A 69 -9.07 7.35 1.28
C ILE A 69 -9.64 6.51 2.40
N GLN A 70 -9.20 5.26 2.51
CA GLN A 70 -9.49 4.40 3.63
C GLN A 70 -8.21 4.13 4.40
N ASP A 71 -8.21 4.42 5.70
CA ASP A 71 -7.15 3.96 6.60
C ASP A 71 -7.27 2.44 6.77
N ILE A 72 -6.18 1.73 6.50
CA ILE A 72 -6.09 0.27 6.59
C ILE A 72 -4.97 -0.16 7.53
N THR A 73 -4.49 0.74 8.38
CA THR A 73 -3.38 0.48 9.32
C THR A 73 -3.73 -0.67 10.25
N ASP A 74 -4.92 -0.66 10.87
CA ASP A 74 -5.38 -1.73 11.75
C ASP A 74 -5.46 -3.09 11.02
N ARG A 75 -5.92 -3.08 9.77
CA ARG A 75 -6.01 -4.28 8.93
C ARG A 75 -4.62 -4.84 8.65
N LYS A 76 -3.66 -3.98 8.29
CA LYS A 76 -2.27 -4.36 8.04
C LYS A 76 -1.59 -4.89 9.29
N SER A 77 -1.81 -4.24 10.44
CA SER A 77 -1.28 -4.70 11.72
C SER A 77 -1.84 -6.08 12.12
N ALA A 78 -3.14 -6.31 11.91
CA ALA A 78 -3.74 -7.62 12.17
C ALA A 78 -3.22 -8.71 11.21
N GLU A 79 -3.06 -8.41 9.92
CA GLU A 79 -2.45 -9.32 8.94
C GLU A 79 -1.01 -9.70 9.33
N GLU A 80 -0.23 -8.72 9.80
CA GLU A 80 1.14 -8.92 10.26
C GLU A 80 1.17 -9.73 11.55
N GLU A 81 0.31 -9.45 12.53
CA GLU A 81 0.19 -10.23 13.77
C GLU A 81 -0.18 -11.69 13.49
N ILE A 82 -1.17 -11.93 12.62
CA ILE A 82 -1.54 -13.29 12.20
C ILE A 82 -0.34 -14.00 11.55
N THR A 83 0.41 -13.31 10.69
CA THR A 83 1.60 -13.87 10.05
C THR A 83 2.67 -14.19 11.09
N GLN A 84 2.91 -13.31 12.06
CA GLN A 84 3.85 -13.54 13.13
C GLN A 84 3.46 -14.76 13.96
N LEU A 85 2.21 -14.86 14.40
CA LEU A 85 1.72 -16.00 15.17
C LEU A 85 1.73 -17.32 14.36
N ALA A 86 1.54 -17.26 13.05
CA ALA A 86 1.54 -18.44 12.18
C ALA A 86 2.93 -19.02 11.93
N PHE A 87 3.99 -18.21 12.01
CA PHE A 87 5.35 -18.59 11.60
C PHE A 87 6.44 -18.39 12.65
N TYR A 88 6.18 -17.64 13.71
CA TYR A 88 7.14 -17.32 14.77
C TYR A 88 6.57 -17.65 16.14
N ASP A 89 7.45 -18.02 17.06
CA ASP A 89 7.10 -18.24 18.45
C ASP A 89 6.95 -16.89 19.18
N ALA A 90 5.82 -16.68 19.86
CA ALA A 90 5.46 -15.38 20.43
C ALA A 90 6.40 -14.92 21.58
N LEU A 91 7.06 -15.86 22.28
CA LEU A 91 7.95 -15.57 23.40
C LEU A 91 9.39 -15.35 22.97
N THR A 92 9.83 -16.02 21.90
CA THR A 92 11.24 -16.03 21.49
C THR A 92 11.52 -15.32 20.17
N GLN A 93 10.48 -14.97 19.40
CA GLN A 93 10.59 -14.44 18.03
C GLN A 93 11.36 -15.36 17.07
N LEU A 94 11.56 -16.63 17.46
CA LEU A 94 12.24 -17.62 16.65
C LEU A 94 11.25 -18.29 15.68
N PRO A 95 11.71 -18.75 14.51
CA PRO A 95 10.89 -19.53 13.59
C PRO A 95 10.22 -20.70 14.31
N ASN A 96 8.90 -20.79 14.20
CA ASN A 96 8.18 -21.91 14.78
C ASN A 96 8.47 -23.20 13.99
N ARG A 97 8.05 -24.33 14.56
CA ARG A 97 8.30 -25.66 13.97
C ARG A 97 7.83 -25.76 12.51
N ARG A 98 6.74 -25.06 12.16
CA ARG A 98 6.16 -25.07 10.81
C ARG A 98 7.07 -24.35 9.82
N LEU A 99 7.53 -23.14 10.14
CA LEU A 99 8.44 -22.38 9.28
C LEU A 99 9.79 -23.09 9.12
N LEU A 100 10.31 -23.67 10.20
CA LEU A 100 11.56 -24.45 10.16
C LEU A 100 11.46 -25.65 9.22
N GLN A 101 10.38 -26.44 9.31
CA GLN A 101 10.17 -27.61 8.46
C GLN A 101 9.97 -27.25 6.99
N ASP A 102 9.27 -26.15 6.70
CA ASP A 102 9.09 -25.66 5.34
C ASP A 102 10.44 -25.27 4.69
N ARG A 103 11.25 -24.48 5.41
CA ARG A 103 12.58 -24.07 4.95
C ARG A 103 13.54 -25.25 4.77
N LEU A 104 13.48 -26.25 5.65
CA LEU A 104 14.24 -27.49 5.51
C LEU A 104 13.86 -28.22 4.21
N LYS A 105 12.57 -28.33 3.90
CA LYS A 105 12.11 -28.97 2.65
C LYS A 105 12.55 -28.20 1.41
N GLN A 106 12.44 -26.87 1.42
CA GLN A 106 12.89 -26.03 0.30
C GLN A 106 14.39 -26.19 0.05
N ALA A 107 15.20 -26.16 1.10
CA ALA A 107 16.65 -26.33 0.99
C ALA A 107 17.04 -27.70 0.42
N LEU A 108 16.41 -28.77 0.88
CA LEU A 108 16.63 -30.13 0.36
C LEU A 108 16.23 -30.24 -1.12
N ALA A 109 15.12 -29.62 -1.52
CA ALA A 109 14.67 -29.60 -2.91
C ALA A 109 15.63 -28.83 -3.84
N THR A 110 16.22 -27.74 -3.37
CA THR A 110 17.24 -26.98 -4.14
C THR A 110 18.63 -27.63 -4.14
N SER A 111 18.88 -28.58 -3.25
CA SER A 111 20.17 -29.30 -3.13
C SER A 111 20.18 -30.67 -3.80
N THR A 112 19.10 -31.07 -4.49
CA THR A 112 19.09 -32.32 -5.26
C THR A 112 19.50 -32.00 -6.71
N PRO A 113 20.70 -32.41 -7.19
CA PRO A 113 21.11 -32.25 -8.58
C PRO A 113 20.37 -33.21 -9.53
#